data_AF-A0A452YGB4-F1
#
_entry.id   AF-A0A452YGB4-F1
#
_cell.length_a   1.000
_cell.length_b   1.000
_cell.length_c   1.000
_cell.angle_alpha   90.00
_cell.angle_beta   90.00
_cell.angle_gamma   90.00
#
_symmetry.space_group_name_H-M   'P 1'
#
loop_
_entity.id
_entity.type
_entity.pdbx_description
1 polymer ?
#
loop_
_entity_poly.entity_id
_entity_poly.type
_entity_poly.pdbx_seq_one_letter_code
_entity_poly.pdbx_strand_id
1 'polypeptide(L)'
;MLVHWARTEGWLVFYVPQGKDWTHGGFFYRNTYSDLFDTPVLAGKVLQDFLKYNETRLQQLPCQIFEPIPLGEGTGVGMMKGADTVEMPEGSTLYDLIQTGITHSHAAVGVVVRLRKELSLVKDVPVLFAIDQYNSWFTFTEYQEPVTVRSCRSIHAKELTTVNAYRSMLHNDMMVGAFSHSTAVGKLRQELPDVPSDARLIFPRYTVDEAETVCHYYMRQKIIRRESFSEEKWKKIYYLSNGNGSEMRWLAAFI
;
A
#
# COMPACT_ATOMS: atom_id res chain seq x y z
N MET A 1 10.57 -2.62 9.14
CA MET A 1 11.77 -3.50 9.15
C MET A 1 11.94 -4.26 7.83
N LEU A 2 10.95 -5.02 7.35
CA LEU A 2 11.06 -5.80 6.10
C LEU A 2 11.43 -4.95 4.86
N VAL A 3 10.72 -3.84 4.62
CA VAL A 3 11.02 -2.92 3.51
C VAL A 3 12.44 -2.35 3.58
N HIS A 4 12.92 -2.06 4.79
CA HIS A 4 14.28 -1.55 4.98
C HIS A 4 15.31 -2.63 4.62
N TRP A 5 15.14 -3.85 5.13
CA TRP A 5 15.99 -4.99 4.78
C TRP A 5 16.01 -5.23 3.27
N ALA A 6 14.85 -5.31 2.61
CA ALA A 6 14.75 -5.56 1.17
C ALA A 6 15.49 -4.49 0.34
N ARG A 7 15.38 -3.22 0.74
CA ARG A 7 16.13 -2.12 0.09
C ARG A 7 17.64 -2.26 0.28
N THR A 8 18.11 -2.65 1.46
CA THR A 8 19.53 -2.89 1.74
C THR A 8 20.08 -4.05 0.91
N GLU A 9 19.28 -5.09 0.68
CA GLU A 9 19.59 -6.20 -0.22
C GLU A 9 19.48 -5.83 -1.71
N GLY A 10 19.09 -4.59 -2.03
CA GLY A 10 18.97 -4.11 -3.40
C GLY A 10 17.74 -4.62 -4.17
N TRP A 11 16.70 -5.07 -3.47
CA TRP A 11 15.43 -5.49 -4.06
C TRP A 11 14.65 -4.26 -4.56
N LEU A 12 13.83 -4.48 -5.59
CA LEU A 12 12.86 -3.48 -6.04
C LEU A 12 11.63 -3.55 -5.13
N VAL A 13 11.29 -2.45 -4.45
CA VAL A 13 10.22 -2.47 -3.44
C VAL A 13 9.10 -1.51 -3.81
N PHE A 14 7.92 -2.08 -4.08
CA PHE A 14 6.66 -1.34 -4.19
C PHE A 14 6.00 -1.29 -2.81
N TYR A 15 6.16 -0.16 -2.11
CA TYR A 15 5.68 0.00 -0.74
C TYR A 15 4.50 0.97 -0.63
N VAL A 16 3.39 0.50 -0.07
CA VAL A 16 2.20 1.28 0.25
C VAL A 16 2.07 1.37 1.78
N PRO A 17 2.49 2.47 2.42
CA PRO A 17 2.44 2.61 3.89
C PRO A 17 1.02 2.85 4.42
N GLN A 18 0.10 3.33 3.59
CA GLN A 18 -1.29 3.62 3.98
C GLN A 18 -2.22 3.14 2.87
N GLY A 19 -2.62 1.86 2.90
CA GLY A 19 -3.59 1.30 1.96
C GLY A 19 -4.93 2.03 1.97
N LYS A 20 -5.32 2.66 3.09
CA LYS A 20 -6.51 3.50 3.19
C LYS A 20 -6.51 4.70 2.24
N ASP A 21 -5.35 5.31 1.98
CA ASP A 21 -5.24 6.45 1.04
C ASP A 21 -5.72 6.05 -0.37
N TRP A 22 -5.71 4.76 -0.70
CA TRP A 22 -6.15 4.30 -2.01
C TRP A 22 -7.67 4.26 -2.15
N THR A 23 -8.39 4.26 -1.04
CA THR A 23 -9.84 4.10 -0.97
C THR A 23 -10.56 5.36 -0.48
N HIS A 24 -9.82 6.45 -0.21
CA HIS A 24 -10.32 7.65 0.44
C HIS A 24 -9.73 8.92 -0.19
N GLY A 25 -10.54 9.98 -0.30
CA GLY A 25 -10.13 11.31 -0.76
C GLY A 25 -9.82 11.45 -2.26
N GLY A 26 -9.52 12.67 -2.71
CA GLY A 26 -9.15 12.94 -4.11
C GLY A 26 -10.31 12.80 -5.12
N PHE A 27 -9.96 12.91 -6.40
CA PHE A 27 -10.90 12.73 -7.51
C PHE A 27 -10.98 11.26 -7.93
N PHE A 28 -12.18 10.82 -8.30
CA PHE A 28 -12.42 9.51 -8.88
C PHE A 28 -13.34 9.63 -10.10
N TYR A 29 -13.15 8.74 -11.07
CA TYR A 29 -13.88 8.73 -12.33
C TYR A 29 -14.25 7.31 -12.72
N ARG A 30 -15.37 7.10 -13.41
CA ARG A 30 -15.71 5.77 -13.93
C ARG A 30 -14.91 5.52 -15.21
N ASN A 31 -14.15 4.44 -15.23
CA ASN A 31 -13.34 4.06 -16.38
C ASN A 31 -14.26 3.56 -17.50
N THR A 32 -14.15 4.18 -18.68
CA THR A 32 -14.97 3.88 -19.86
C THR A 32 -14.67 2.52 -20.49
N TYR A 33 -13.52 1.93 -20.20
CA TYR A 33 -13.04 0.68 -20.82
C TYR A 33 -13.18 -0.55 -19.91
N SER A 34 -13.17 -0.38 -18.58
CA SER A 34 -13.07 -1.52 -17.65
C SER A 34 -14.19 -1.62 -16.60
N ASP A 35 -15.20 -0.77 -16.63
CA ASP A 35 -16.29 -0.70 -15.61
C ASP A 35 -15.79 -0.50 -14.16
N LEU A 36 -14.50 -0.20 -13.99
CA LEU A 36 -13.86 0.11 -12.71
C LEU A 36 -13.83 1.62 -12.49
N PHE A 37 -13.32 2.06 -11.34
CA PHE A 37 -13.17 3.46 -11.00
C PHE A 37 -11.70 3.87 -10.87
N ASP A 38 -11.33 4.90 -11.63
CA ASP A 38 -9.99 5.44 -11.70
C ASP A 38 -9.78 6.52 -10.65
N THR A 39 -8.60 6.52 -10.01
CA THR A 39 -8.19 7.49 -8.99
C THR A 39 -6.87 8.17 -9.39
N PRO A 40 -6.90 9.15 -10.32
CA PRO A 40 -5.68 9.67 -10.96
C PRO A 40 -4.75 10.43 -10.01
N VAL A 41 -5.28 11.14 -9.01
CA VAL A 41 -4.47 11.85 -8.00
C VAL A 41 -3.62 10.86 -7.20
N LEU A 42 -4.25 9.78 -6.76
CA LEU A 42 -3.58 8.70 -6.05
C LEU A 42 -2.53 8.05 -6.94
N ALA A 43 -2.88 7.71 -8.18
CA ALA A 43 -1.97 7.05 -9.10
C ALA A 43 -0.69 7.87 -9.32
N GLY A 44 -0.82 9.19 -9.52
CA GLY A 44 0.34 10.09 -9.62
C GLY A 44 1.23 10.06 -8.36
N LYS A 45 0.63 10.10 -7.17
CA LYS A 45 1.37 10.00 -5.89
C LYS A 45 2.11 8.66 -5.76
N VAL A 46 1.44 7.56 -6.10
CA VAL A 46 2.02 6.20 -6.06
C VAL A 46 3.24 6.10 -6.99
N LEU A 47 3.14 6.65 -8.20
CA LEU A 47 4.24 6.67 -9.16
C LEU A 47 5.42 7.51 -8.65
N GLN A 48 5.17 8.69 -8.10
CA GLN A 48 6.21 9.54 -7.50
C GLN A 48 6.91 8.85 -6.33
N ASP A 49 6.15 8.25 -5.41
CA ASP A 49 6.70 7.54 -4.25
C ASP A 49 7.52 6.33 -4.69
N PHE A 50 7.05 5.56 -5.68
CA PHE A 50 7.78 4.41 -6.20
C PHE A 50 9.08 4.82 -6.90
N LEU A 51 9.04 5.88 -7.72
CA LEU A 51 10.22 6.42 -8.41
C LEU A 51 11.29 6.85 -7.41
N LYS A 52 10.92 7.63 -6.40
CA LYS A 52 11.83 8.22 -5.40
C LYS A 52 12.75 7.20 -4.73
N TYR A 53 12.28 5.98 -4.50
CA TYR A 53 13.04 4.96 -3.78
C TYR A 53 13.72 3.92 -4.68
N ASN A 54 13.43 3.93 -5.98
CA ASN A 54 13.88 2.87 -6.91
C ASN A 54 14.50 3.40 -8.21
N GLU A 55 14.66 4.72 -8.36
CA GLU A 55 15.06 5.42 -9.59
C GLU A 55 16.23 4.75 -10.35
N THR A 56 17.35 4.51 -9.66
CA THR A 56 18.57 3.96 -10.27
C THR A 56 18.36 2.57 -10.88
N ARG A 57 17.52 1.73 -10.25
CA ARG A 57 17.17 0.41 -10.77
C ARG A 57 16.19 0.50 -11.94
N LEU A 58 15.22 1.40 -11.87
CA LEU A 58 14.18 1.57 -12.89
C LEU A 58 14.75 2.01 -14.24
N GLN A 59 15.84 2.78 -14.24
CA GLN A 59 16.57 3.18 -15.45
C GLN A 59 17.26 2.01 -16.17
N GLN A 60 17.49 0.88 -15.47
CA GLN A 60 18.18 -0.29 -16.02
C GLN A 60 17.21 -1.37 -16.49
N LEU A 61 15.92 -1.26 -16.15
CA LEU A 61 14.91 -2.26 -16.42
C LEU A 61 14.10 -1.86 -17.66
N PRO A 62 14.16 -2.62 -18.77
CA PRO A 62 13.36 -2.34 -19.95
C PRO A 62 11.88 -2.69 -19.72
N CYS A 63 10.98 -1.98 -20.40
CA CYS A 63 9.59 -2.40 -20.52
C CYS A 63 9.52 -3.68 -21.37
N GLN A 64 8.76 -4.68 -20.90
CA GLN A 64 8.58 -5.94 -21.61
C GLN A 64 7.25 -6.02 -22.34
N ILE A 65 6.29 -5.19 -21.97
CA ILE A 65 4.97 -5.18 -22.59
C ILE A 65 4.86 -3.91 -23.43
N PHE A 66 4.38 -4.05 -24.67
CA PHE A 66 4.32 -2.96 -25.67
C PHE A 66 2.91 -2.52 -26.03
N GLU A 67 1.87 -3.13 -25.44
CA GLU A 67 0.49 -2.71 -25.67
C GLU A 67 0.27 -1.24 -25.26
N PRO A 68 -0.53 -0.46 -26.02
CA PRO A 68 -0.84 0.92 -25.68
C PRO A 68 -1.52 1.05 -24.31
N ILE A 69 -1.20 2.14 -23.60
CA ILE A 69 -1.75 2.44 -22.28
C ILE A 69 -3.07 3.21 -22.47
N PRO A 70 -4.22 2.72 -21.98
CA PRO A 70 -5.47 3.47 -22.07
C PRO A 70 -5.40 4.74 -21.24
N LEU A 71 -5.91 5.83 -21.81
CA LEU A 71 -6.04 7.12 -21.15
C LEU A 71 -7.38 7.21 -20.44
N GLY A 72 -7.34 7.61 -19.18
CA GLY A 72 -8.52 7.93 -18.38
C GLY A 72 -8.76 9.43 -18.25
N GLU A 73 -9.70 9.77 -17.38
CA GLU A 73 -9.94 11.17 -17.01
C GLU A 73 -8.76 11.73 -16.23
N GLY A 74 -8.34 12.94 -16.63
CA GLY A 74 -7.28 13.67 -15.96
C GLY A 74 -7.81 14.43 -14.75
N THR A 75 -6.96 14.60 -13.74
CA THR A 75 -7.29 15.27 -12.49
C THR A 75 -7.85 16.68 -12.74
N GLY A 76 -9.16 16.87 -12.54
CA GLY A 76 -9.82 18.18 -12.65
C GLY A 76 -9.86 18.77 -14.07
N VAL A 77 -9.48 18.01 -15.10
CA VAL A 77 -9.41 18.48 -16.50
C VAL A 77 -10.30 17.66 -17.46
N GLY A 78 -10.87 16.55 -17.00
CA GLY A 78 -11.79 15.70 -17.78
C GLY A 78 -11.07 14.76 -18.75
N MET A 79 -11.75 14.32 -19.81
CA MET A 79 -11.17 13.46 -20.85
C MET A 79 -10.25 14.25 -21.79
N MET A 80 -9.16 13.62 -22.22
CA MET A 80 -8.30 14.18 -23.26
C MET A 80 -9.03 14.15 -24.61
N LYS A 81 -8.92 15.23 -25.42
CA LYS A 81 -9.53 15.27 -26.75
C LYS A 81 -8.58 14.68 -27.79
N GLY A 82 -9.04 13.67 -28.53
CA GLY A 82 -8.39 13.19 -29.75
C GLY A 82 -7.36 12.08 -29.59
N ALA A 83 -7.07 11.63 -28.36
CA ALA A 83 -6.23 10.47 -28.09
C ALA A 83 -6.81 9.68 -26.92
N ASP A 84 -6.99 8.38 -27.14
CA ASP A 84 -7.57 7.44 -26.17
C ASP A 84 -6.49 6.54 -25.53
N THR A 85 -5.29 6.52 -26.12
CA THR A 85 -4.16 5.69 -25.68
C THR A 85 -2.83 6.45 -25.80
N VAL A 86 -1.84 6.01 -25.03
CA VAL A 86 -0.44 6.43 -25.16
C VAL A 86 0.41 5.21 -25.48
N GLU A 87 1.19 5.31 -26.55
CA GLU A 87 2.17 4.30 -26.92
C GLU A 87 3.52 4.63 -26.26
N MET A 88 4.18 3.59 -25.75
CA MET A 88 5.54 3.72 -25.23
C MET A 88 6.53 3.48 -26.39
N PRO A 89 7.54 4.35 -26.59
CA PRO A 89 8.59 4.12 -27.58
C PRO A 89 9.28 2.76 -27.39
N GLU A 90 9.68 2.13 -28.49
CA GLU A 90 10.49 0.90 -28.42
C GLU A 90 11.80 1.14 -27.66
N GLY A 91 12.15 0.22 -26.76
CA GLY A 91 13.33 0.35 -25.89
C GLY A 91 13.13 1.23 -24.66
N SER A 92 11.91 1.70 -24.38
CA SER A 92 11.60 2.43 -23.14
C SER A 92 11.90 1.59 -21.90
N THR A 93 12.32 2.27 -20.84
CA THR A 93 12.57 1.68 -19.51
C THR A 93 11.36 1.83 -18.59
N LEU A 94 11.33 1.10 -17.48
CA LEU A 94 10.32 1.28 -16.44
C LEU A 94 10.35 2.70 -15.85
N TYR A 95 11.53 3.35 -15.85
CA TYR A 95 11.65 4.77 -15.50
C TYR A 95 10.83 5.65 -16.46
N ASP A 96 10.96 5.45 -17.77
CA ASP A 96 10.24 6.24 -18.78
C ASP A 96 8.72 6.03 -18.70
N LEU A 97 8.30 4.79 -18.45
CA LEU A 97 6.91 4.43 -18.19
C LEU A 97 6.34 5.22 -17.00
N ILE A 98 7.06 5.22 -15.88
CA ILE A 98 6.63 5.92 -14.65
C ILE A 98 6.61 7.43 -14.87
N GLN A 99 7.65 7.98 -15.51
CA GLN A 99 7.74 9.40 -15.83
C GLN A 99 6.58 9.86 -16.71
N THR A 100 6.18 9.02 -17.68
CA THR A 100 5.02 9.28 -18.55
C THR A 100 3.73 9.42 -17.73
N GLY A 101 3.51 8.55 -16.74
CA GLY A 101 2.34 8.62 -15.85
C GLY A 101 2.38 9.77 -14.86
N ILE A 102 3.56 10.22 -14.44
CA ILE A 102 3.71 11.41 -13.57
C ILE A 102 3.44 12.69 -14.37
N THR A 103 3.95 12.78 -15.59
CA THR A 103 3.81 13.96 -16.46
C THR A 103 2.40 14.07 -17.04
N HIS A 104 1.79 12.95 -17.44
CA HIS A 104 0.46 12.92 -18.04
C HIS A 104 -0.57 12.33 -17.08
N SER A 105 -1.35 13.18 -16.40
CA SER A 105 -2.35 12.73 -15.43
C SER A 105 -3.39 11.75 -16.02
N HIS A 106 -3.70 11.84 -17.32
CA HIS A 106 -4.62 10.93 -18.00
C HIS A 106 -4.08 9.50 -18.08
N ALA A 107 -2.75 9.34 -18.17
CA ALA A 107 -2.09 8.04 -18.25
C ALA A 107 -1.79 7.45 -16.87
N ALA A 108 -1.82 8.25 -15.80
CA ALA A 108 -1.34 7.85 -14.47
C ALA A 108 -1.92 6.52 -13.97
N VAL A 109 -3.24 6.34 -14.07
CA VAL A 109 -3.91 5.10 -13.62
C VAL A 109 -3.52 3.91 -14.50
N GLY A 110 -3.57 4.08 -15.82
CA GLY A 110 -3.15 3.06 -16.78
C GLY A 110 -1.69 2.64 -16.57
N VAL A 111 -0.80 3.59 -16.31
CA VAL A 111 0.61 3.36 -15.98
C VAL A 111 0.76 2.57 -14.69
N VAL A 112 -0.01 2.85 -13.62
CA VAL A 112 0.04 2.06 -12.38
C VAL A 112 -0.38 0.61 -12.59
N VAL A 113 -1.43 0.38 -13.39
CA VAL A 113 -1.89 -0.97 -13.77
C VAL A 113 -0.84 -1.67 -14.64
N ARG A 114 -0.25 -0.95 -15.59
CA ARG A 114 0.82 -1.47 -16.44
C ARG A 114 2.05 -1.85 -15.63
N LEU A 115 2.48 -0.96 -14.73
CA LEU A 115 3.59 -1.17 -13.83
C LEU A 115 3.42 -2.46 -13.01
N ARG A 116 2.21 -2.76 -12.53
CA ARG A 116 1.94 -4.03 -11.82
C ARG A 116 2.34 -5.25 -12.66
N LYS A 117 1.95 -5.25 -13.94
CA LYS A 117 2.21 -6.34 -14.88
C LYS A 117 3.69 -6.42 -15.23
N GLU A 118 4.31 -5.28 -15.54
CA GLU A 118 5.75 -5.20 -15.85
C GLU A 118 6.59 -5.74 -14.69
N LEU A 119 6.27 -5.33 -13.46
CA LEU A 119 6.98 -5.77 -12.26
C LEU A 119 6.87 -7.28 -12.02
N SER A 120 5.76 -7.93 -12.40
CA SER A 120 5.64 -9.40 -12.37
C SER A 120 6.53 -10.10 -13.39
N LEU A 121 6.90 -9.42 -14.47
CA LEU A 121 7.77 -9.93 -15.53
C LEU A 121 9.26 -9.69 -15.26
N VAL A 122 9.60 -8.77 -14.36
CA VAL A 122 11.00 -8.55 -13.94
C VAL A 122 11.54 -9.82 -13.28
N LYS A 123 12.64 -10.36 -13.80
CA LYS A 123 13.35 -11.52 -13.24
C LYS A 123 14.81 -11.23 -12.88
N ASP A 124 15.36 -10.12 -13.35
CA ASP A 124 16.76 -9.73 -13.10
C ASP A 124 17.00 -9.33 -11.64
N VAL A 125 15.97 -8.80 -10.98
CA VAL A 125 16.04 -8.39 -9.57
C VAL A 125 14.79 -8.88 -8.83
N PRO A 126 14.91 -9.26 -7.54
CA PRO A 126 13.74 -9.59 -6.75
C PRO A 126 12.82 -8.38 -6.55
N VAL A 127 11.52 -8.58 -6.76
CA VAL A 127 10.49 -7.55 -6.57
C VAL A 127 9.64 -7.89 -5.35
N LEU A 128 9.47 -6.93 -4.43
CA LEU A 128 8.61 -7.05 -3.25
C LEU A 128 7.46 -6.04 -3.30
N PHE A 129 6.22 -6.53 -3.22
CA PHE A 129 5.04 -5.72 -2.97
C PHE A 129 4.73 -5.73 -1.47
N ALA A 130 4.83 -4.59 -0.80
CA ALA A 130 4.57 -4.45 0.63
C ALA A 130 3.45 -3.44 0.85
N ILE A 131 2.37 -3.86 1.51
CA ILE A 131 1.16 -3.04 1.65
C ILE A 131 0.72 -3.06 3.11
N ASP A 132 0.75 -1.90 3.76
CA ASP A 132 0.20 -1.71 5.10
C ASP A 132 -1.24 -1.21 5.01
N GLN A 133 -2.04 -1.48 6.04
CA GLN A 133 -3.49 -1.26 6.06
C GLN A 133 -4.20 -2.02 4.91
N TYR A 134 -3.71 -3.20 4.56
CA TYR A 134 -4.20 -4.01 3.45
C TYR A 134 -5.67 -4.42 3.62
N ASN A 135 -6.14 -4.52 4.86
CA ASN A 135 -7.56 -4.74 5.19
C ASN A 135 -8.49 -3.64 4.65
N SER A 136 -8.01 -2.41 4.40
CA SER A 136 -8.79 -1.34 3.76
C SER A 136 -9.20 -1.68 2.33
N TRP A 137 -8.56 -2.66 1.67
CA TRP A 137 -8.88 -3.07 0.31
C TRP A 137 -9.95 -4.17 0.24
N PHE A 138 -10.49 -4.60 1.39
CA PHE A 138 -11.53 -5.63 1.51
C PHE A 138 -12.86 -5.06 2.02
N THR A 139 -13.03 -3.73 1.97
CA THR A 139 -14.23 -3.05 2.45
C THR A 139 -14.67 -1.96 1.47
N PHE A 140 -15.74 -1.23 1.84
CA PHE A 140 -16.25 -0.11 1.06
C PHE A 140 -15.35 1.12 1.19
N THR A 141 -15.29 1.88 0.12
CA THR A 141 -14.55 3.13 -0.01
C THR A 141 -15.40 4.32 0.47
N GLU A 142 -14.80 5.51 0.55
CA GLU A 142 -15.57 6.76 0.72
C GLU A 142 -16.30 7.17 -0.57
N TYR A 143 -15.92 6.62 -1.71
CA TYR A 143 -16.51 6.94 -2.99
C TYR A 143 -17.89 6.31 -3.14
N GLN A 144 -18.77 7.04 -3.81
CA GLN A 144 -20.14 6.61 -4.03
C GLN A 144 -20.54 6.89 -5.47
N GLU A 145 -21.25 5.93 -6.06
CA GLU A 145 -21.84 6.04 -7.39
C GLU A 145 -23.33 6.41 -7.26
N PRO A 146 -23.81 7.49 -7.90
CA PRO A 146 -25.23 7.81 -7.90
C PRO A 146 -26.02 6.73 -8.67
N VAL A 147 -26.99 6.10 -8.01
CA VAL A 147 -27.88 5.10 -8.62
C VAL A 147 -29.18 5.75 -9.06
N THR A 148 -29.69 6.66 -8.24
CA THR A 148 -30.84 7.52 -8.56
C THR A 148 -30.52 8.95 -8.16
N VAL A 149 -31.41 9.89 -8.51
CA VAL A 149 -31.30 11.29 -8.09
C VAL A 149 -31.22 11.45 -6.55
N ARG A 150 -31.69 10.46 -5.78
CA ARG A 150 -31.75 10.51 -4.31
C ARG A 150 -30.96 9.39 -3.62
N SER A 151 -30.26 8.52 -4.34
CA SER A 151 -29.54 7.40 -3.75
C SER A 151 -28.18 7.19 -4.39
N CYS A 152 -27.19 6.93 -3.55
CA CYS A 152 -25.84 6.57 -3.97
C CYS A 152 -25.49 5.18 -3.41
N ARG A 153 -24.79 4.38 -4.21
CA ARG A 153 -24.20 3.09 -3.82
C ARG A 153 -22.76 3.32 -3.41
N SER A 154 -22.37 2.81 -2.24
CA SER A 154 -20.96 2.81 -1.84
C SER A 154 -20.15 1.90 -2.76
N ILE A 155 -19.04 2.42 -3.29
CA ILE A 155 -18.15 1.68 -4.17
C ILE A 155 -17.27 0.77 -3.32
N HIS A 156 -17.18 -0.52 -3.66
CA HIS A 156 -16.29 -1.44 -2.96
C HIS A 156 -14.83 -1.22 -3.41
N ALA A 157 -13.84 -1.38 -2.52
CA ALA A 157 -12.44 -1.12 -2.86
C ALA A 157 -11.93 -1.91 -4.08
N LYS A 158 -12.38 -3.16 -4.24
CA LYS A 158 -12.12 -4.01 -5.42
C LYS A 158 -12.57 -3.41 -6.77
N GLU A 159 -13.49 -2.45 -6.75
CA GLU A 159 -14.01 -1.76 -7.94
C GLU A 159 -13.12 -0.57 -8.33
N LEU A 160 -12.15 -0.18 -7.50
CA LEU A 160 -11.14 0.82 -7.88
C LEU A 160 -10.05 0.16 -8.73
N THR A 161 -9.71 0.76 -9.87
CA THR A 161 -8.77 0.20 -10.85
C THR A 161 -7.40 -0.10 -10.25
N THR A 162 -6.85 0.83 -9.47
CA THR A 162 -5.54 0.69 -8.83
C THR A 162 -5.54 -0.41 -7.76
N VAL A 163 -6.55 -0.43 -6.88
CA VAL A 163 -6.70 -1.49 -5.87
C VAL A 163 -6.91 -2.84 -6.53
N ASN A 164 -7.78 -2.93 -7.54
CA ASN A 164 -8.05 -4.17 -8.28
C ASN A 164 -6.76 -4.80 -8.82
N ALA A 165 -5.86 -4.00 -9.40
CA ALA A 165 -4.60 -4.46 -9.96
C ALA A 165 -3.61 -5.01 -8.89
N TYR A 166 -3.58 -4.42 -7.69
CA TYR A 166 -2.59 -4.78 -6.66
C TYR A 166 -3.15 -5.66 -5.55
N ARG A 167 -4.48 -5.84 -5.45
CA ARG A 167 -5.11 -6.52 -4.32
C ARG A 167 -4.87 -8.02 -4.33
N SER A 168 -4.89 -8.70 -5.48
CA SER A 168 -4.74 -10.15 -5.52
C SER A 168 -3.34 -10.60 -5.10
N MET A 169 -3.25 -11.61 -4.24
CA MET A 169 -2.01 -12.31 -3.87
C MET A 169 -1.81 -13.62 -4.63
N LEU A 170 -2.72 -13.96 -5.56
CA LEU A 170 -2.64 -15.20 -6.34
C LEU A 170 -1.64 -15.14 -7.50
N HIS A 171 -0.97 -14.01 -7.69
CA HIS A 171 0.12 -13.87 -8.65
C HIS A 171 1.38 -14.57 -8.14
N ASN A 172 2.24 -15.03 -9.05
CA ASN A 172 3.53 -15.64 -8.71
C ASN A 172 4.59 -14.57 -8.38
N ASP A 173 4.27 -13.69 -7.43
CA ASP A 173 5.09 -12.56 -7.00
C ASP A 173 5.26 -12.55 -5.48
N MET A 174 6.35 -11.95 -4.99
CA MET A 174 6.54 -11.77 -3.55
C MET A 174 5.70 -10.59 -3.06
N MET A 175 4.64 -10.90 -2.30
CA MET A 175 3.70 -9.89 -1.79
C MET A 175 3.42 -10.10 -0.30
N VAL A 176 3.43 -9.01 0.47
CA VAL A 176 3.13 -8.98 1.90
C VAL A 176 2.12 -7.88 2.19
N GLY A 177 0.96 -8.27 2.71
CA GLY A 177 -0.08 -7.37 3.21
C GLY A 177 -0.13 -7.39 4.74
N ALA A 178 -0.13 -6.23 5.38
CA ALA A 178 -0.29 -6.10 6.83
C ALA A 178 -1.70 -5.55 7.15
N PHE A 179 -2.38 -6.20 8.09
CA PHE A 179 -3.63 -5.68 8.63
C PHE A 179 -3.33 -4.63 9.69
N SER A 180 -4.11 -3.56 9.68
CA SER A 180 -4.06 -2.56 10.74
C SER A 180 -5.38 -2.47 11.49
N HIS A 181 -5.29 -2.46 12.82
CA HIS A 181 -6.42 -2.14 13.69
C HIS A 181 -6.67 -0.62 13.81
N SER A 182 -5.76 0.22 13.29
CA SER A 182 -5.99 1.68 13.25
C SER A 182 -7.02 2.07 12.19
N THR A 183 -7.25 1.20 11.21
CA THR A 183 -8.32 1.39 10.23
C THR A 183 -9.61 0.83 10.82
N ALA A 184 -10.67 1.64 10.87
CA ALA A 184 -12.00 1.25 11.33
C ALA A 184 -12.72 0.30 10.34
N VAL A 185 -11.98 -0.64 9.75
CA VAL A 185 -12.53 -1.70 8.92
C VAL A 185 -13.21 -2.67 9.88
N GLY A 186 -14.49 -2.96 9.63
CA GLY A 186 -15.26 -3.93 10.42
C GLY A 186 -14.63 -5.32 10.41
N LYS A 187 -15.26 -6.27 11.09
CA LYS A 187 -14.76 -7.66 11.12
C LYS A 187 -14.74 -8.25 9.71
N LEU A 188 -13.54 -8.45 9.17
CA LEU A 188 -13.34 -9.20 7.94
C LEU A 188 -13.39 -10.70 8.22
N ARG A 189 -13.75 -11.46 7.19
CA ARG A 189 -13.68 -12.93 7.22
C ARG A 189 -12.23 -13.38 7.36
N GLN A 190 -12.02 -14.55 7.96
CA GLN A 190 -10.69 -15.14 8.10
C GLN A 190 -10.09 -15.47 6.72
N GLU A 191 -10.91 -16.05 5.85
CA GLU A 191 -10.59 -16.28 4.44
C GLU A 191 -11.01 -15.05 3.64
N LEU A 192 -10.02 -14.43 3.01
CA LEU A 192 -10.22 -13.31 2.11
C LEU A 192 -10.22 -13.81 0.65
N PRO A 193 -11.04 -13.21 -0.22
CA PRO A 193 -10.97 -13.52 -1.64
C PRO A 193 -9.61 -13.11 -2.22
N ASP A 194 -9.09 -13.91 -3.15
CA ASP A 194 -7.83 -13.66 -3.86
C ASP A 194 -6.58 -13.61 -2.94
N VAL A 195 -6.67 -14.24 -1.77
CA VAL A 195 -5.56 -14.41 -0.81
C VAL A 195 -5.42 -15.91 -0.49
N PRO A 196 -4.21 -16.49 -0.60
CA PRO A 196 -3.98 -17.89 -0.21
C PRO A 196 -4.38 -18.16 1.25
N SER A 197 -4.96 -19.32 1.52
CA SER A 197 -5.46 -19.68 2.85
C SER A 197 -4.35 -19.82 3.91
N ASP A 198 -3.13 -20.12 3.49
CA ASP A 198 -1.93 -20.27 4.31
C ASP A 198 -1.09 -19.00 4.42
N ALA A 199 -1.47 -17.91 3.74
CA ALA A 199 -0.71 -16.65 3.76
C ALA A 199 -0.77 -15.90 5.11
N ARG A 200 -1.67 -16.28 6.01
CA ARG A 200 -1.93 -15.54 7.25
C ARG A 200 -0.92 -15.90 8.34
N LEU A 201 -0.06 -14.93 8.67
CA LEU A 201 0.85 -15.00 9.81
C LEU A 201 0.34 -14.13 10.96
N ILE A 202 0.28 -14.70 12.16
CA ILE A 202 -0.07 -13.96 13.38
C ILE A 202 1.22 -13.50 14.04
N PHE A 203 1.36 -12.19 14.25
CA PHE A 203 2.46 -11.65 15.03
C PHE A 203 2.20 -11.87 16.53
N PRO A 204 3.10 -12.57 17.25
CA PRO A 204 2.98 -12.70 18.68
C PRO A 204 3.16 -11.33 19.34
N ARG A 205 2.59 -11.18 20.53
CA ARG A 205 2.88 -10.05 21.42
C ARG A 205 4.28 -10.20 22.01
N TYR A 206 4.80 -9.15 22.62
CA TYR A 206 6.10 -9.23 23.27
C TYR A 206 6.11 -10.33 24.33
N THR A 207 7.20 -11.08 24.36
CA THR A 207 7.56 -11.97 25.46
C THR A 207 7.99 -11.15 26.69
N VAL A 208 8.18 -11.82 27.83
CA VAL A 208 8.65 -11.16 29.06
C VAL A 208 10.03 -10.52 28.86
N ASP A 209 10.95 -11.22 28.19
CA ASP A 209 12.31 -10.75 27.95
C ASP A 209 12.36 -9.58 26.97
N GLU A 210 11.51 -9.62 25.92
CA GLU A 210 11.35 -8.48 25.01
C GLU A 210 10.71 -7.28 25.72
N ALA A 211 9.72 -7.52 26.58
CA ALA A 211 9.07 -6.48 27.36
C ALA A 211 10.05 -5.79 28.32
N GLU A 212 10.90 -6.56 28.99
CA GLU A 212 12.00 -6.04 29.81
C GLU A 212 12.92 -5.16 28.96
N THR A 213 13.39 -5.68 27.83
CA THR A 213 14.29 -4.96 26.91
C THR A 213 13.69 -3.64 26.43
N VAL A 214 12.41 -3.65 26.05
CA VAL A 214 11.66 -2.47 25.60
C VAL A 214 11.50 -1.45 26.73
N CYS A 215 11.17 -1.88 27.95
CA CYS A 215 11.04 -0.98 29.09
C CYS A 215 12.39 -0.37 29.51
N HIS A 216 13.48 -1.14 29.47
CA HIS A 216 14.84 -0.60 29.64
C HIS A 216 15.22 0.39 28.54
N TYR A 217 14.77 0.16 27.31
CA TYR A 217 14.94 1.11 26.22
C TYR A 217 14.14 2.41 26.49
N TYR A 218 12.89 2.32 26.92
CA TYR A 218 12.07 3.48 27.28
C TYR A 218 12.66 4.33 28.41
N MET A 219 13.24 3.68 29.43
CA MET A 219 14.00 4.38 30.48
C MET A 219 15.20 5.13 29.90
N ARG A 220 15.99 4.48 29.03
CA ARG A 220 17.15 5.12 28.37
C ARG A 220 16.74 6.31 27.50
N GLN A 221 15.60 6.23 26.84
CA GLN A 221 15.02 7.32 26.03
C GLN A 221 14.25 8.36 26.87
N LYS A 222 14.29 8.28 28.21
CA LYS A 222 13.60 9.20 29.14
C LYS A 222 12.07 9.25 28.97
N ILE A 223 11.47 8.19 28.41
CA ILE A 223 10.02 8.00 28.41
C ILE A 223 9.55 7.59 29.81
N ILE A 224 10.33 6.73 30.47
CA ILE A 224 10.16 6.37 31.87
C ILE A 224 11.19 7.15 32.69
N ARG A 225 10.76 7.73 33.83
CA ARG A 225 11.70 8.38 34.75
C ARG A 225 12.59 7.33 35.42
N ARG A 226 13.91 7.55 35.42
CA ARG A 226 14.88 6.59 35.98
C ARG A 226 14.60 6.26 37.46
N GLU A 227 14.19 7.25 38.24
CA GLU A 227 13.83 7.09 39.66
C GLU A 227 12.59 6.21 39.87
N SER A 228 11.69 6.23 38.89
CA SER A 228 10.47 5.44 38.92
C SER A 228 10.65 4.02 38.39
N PHE A 229 11.72 3.74 37.66
CA PHE A 229 11.91 2.45 36.99
C PHE A 229 12.32 1.35 37.99
N SER A 230 11.53 0.28 38.04
CA SER A 230 11.83 -0.91 38.87
C SER A 230 11.31 -2.18 38.20
N GLU A 231 11.85 -3.32 38.63
CA GLU A 231 11.47 -4.64 38.11
C GLU A 231 9.96 -4.91 38.28
N GLU A 232 9.43 -4.63 39.47
CA GLU A 232 8.02 -4.79 39.78
C GLU A 232 7.11 -3.95 38.86
N LYS A 233 7.51 -2.71 38.58
CA LYS A 233 6.67 -1.78 37.82
C LYS A 233 6.61 -2.11 36.33
N TRP A 234 7.72 -2.47 35.69
CA TRP A 234 7.66 -2.87 34.28
C TRP A 234 6.94 -4.20 34.11
N LYS A 235 7.07 -5.14 35.07
CA LYS A 235 6.28 -6.37 35.09
C LYS A 235 4.77 -6.12 35.24
N LYS A 236 4.37 -5.12 36.04
CA LYS A 236 2.96 -4.66 36.10
C LYS A 236 2.47 -4.13 34.75
N ILE A 237 3.27 -3.35 34.03
CA ILE A 237 2.92 -2.91 32.67
C ILE A 237 2.73 -4.12 31.75
N TYR A 238 3.67 -5.06 31.77
CA TYR A 238 3.57 -6.27 30.96
C TYR A 238 2.29 -7.05 31.26
N TYR A 239 1.95 -7.22 32.54
CA TYR A 239 0.73 -7.89 32.97
C TYR A 239 -0.53 -7.17 32.51
N LEU A 240 -0.60 -5.84 32.64
CA LEU A 240 -1.76 -5.04 32.24
C LEU A 240 -1.98 -5.02 30.71
N SER A 241 -0.89 -4.95 29.95
CA SER A 241 -0.93 -4.91 28.48
C SER A 241 -0.97 -6.29 27.82
N ASN A 242 -0.69 -7.34 28.61
CA ASN A 242 -0.42 -8.69 28.13
C ASN A 242 0.53 -8.65 26.90
N GLY A 243 1.65 -7.93 27.03
CA GLY A 243 2.69 -7.77 26.00
C GLY A 243 2.32 -6.94 24.76
N ASN A 244 1.18 -6.23 24.74
CA ASN A 244 0.81 -5.37 23.62
C ASN A 244 1.72 -4.13 23.56
N GLY A 245 2.51 -3.99 22.49
CA GLY A 245 3.49 -2.91 22.37
C GLY A 245 2.92 -1.49 22.40
N SER A 246 1.71 -1.27 21.88
CA SER A 246 1.04 0.04 21.91
C SER A 246 0.63 0.41 23.33
N GLU A 247 -0.02 -0.52 24.02
CA GLU A 247 -0.45 -0.34 25.42
C GLU A 247 0.76 -0.20 26.35
N MET A 248 1.80 -1.01 26.16
CA MET A 248 3.06 -0.90 26.91
C MET A 248 3.69 0.49 26.75
N ARG A 249 3.74 1.02 25.53
CA ARG A 249 4.28 2.37 25.27
C ARG A 249 3.45 3.46 25.95
N TRP A 250 2.13 3.34 25.90
CA TRP A 250 1.22 4.30 26.52
C TRP A 250 1.33 4.27 28.05
N LEU A 251 1.34 3.07 28.63
CA LEU A 251 1.46 2.85 30.08
C LEU A 251 2.83 3.25 30.64
N ALA A 252 3.90 3.17 29.83
CA ALA A 252 5.25 3.49 30.26
C ALA A 252 5.38 4.90 30.86
N ALA A 253 4.64 5.88 30.33
CA ALA A 253 4.67 7.26 30.84
C ALA A 253 4.09 7.41 32.26
N PHE A 254 3.32 6.43 32.75
CA PHE A 254 2.68 6.46 34.07
C PHE A 254 3.50 5.73 35.16
N ILE A 255 4.71 5.26 34.83
CA ILE A 255 5.72 4.84 35.80
C ILE A 255 6.49 6.06 36.30
#